data_AF-A0A098TDZ5-F1
#
_entry.id   AF-A0A098TDZ5-F1
#
_cell.length_a   1.000
_cell.length_b   1.000
_cell.length_c   1.000
_cell.angle_alpha   90.00
_cell.angle_beta   90.00
_cell.angle_gamma   90.00
#
_symmetry.space_group_name_H-M   'P 1'
#
loop_
_entity.id
_entity.type
_entity.pdbx_description
1 polymer ?
#
loop_
_entity_poly.entity_id
_entity_poly.type
_entity_poly.pdbx_seq_one_letter_code
_entity_poly.pdbx_strand_id
1 'polypeptide(L)'
;MTPGLALAALLSAPAAAQEGPAPAGLSLELNRLEQNGPACRATLVARNGFEESLDEAAFELVTFDTAGLIGLMTVIDFGAMPAGKTLVRRFDLPETDCGQLSRILINSVARCAGHSIDLPRCQADFTTANRAALDFGR
;
A
#
# COMPACT_ATOMS: atom_id res chain seq x y z
N MET A 1 24.34 5.79 -61.27
CA MET A 1 24.89 5.68 -59.90
C MET A 1 23.78 6.08 -58.95
N THR A 2 23.08 5.10 -58.37
CA THR A 2 21.94 5.28 -57.46
C THR A 2 22.42 4.98 -56.02
N PRO A 3 22.27 5.90 -55.05
CA PRO A 3 22.56 5.58 -53.66
C PRO A 3 21.35 4.90 -53.02
N GLY A 4 21.60 3.76 -52.36
CA GLY A 4 20.58 2.96 -51.68
C GLY A 4 20.17 3.54 -50.32
N LEU A 5 18.86 3.51 -50.04
CA LEU A 5 18.27 3.78 -48.72
C LEU A 5 18.62 2.64 -47.75
N ALA A 6 19.27 2.96 -46.63
CA ALA A 6 19.44 2.04 -45.50
C ALA A 6 18.29 2.23 -44.50
N LEU A 7 17.52 1.16 -44.27
CA LEU A 7 16.40 1.11 -43.33
C LEU A 7 16.91 0.66 -41.96
N ALA A 8 16.97 1.58 -40.99
CA ALA A 8 17.37 1.26 -39.62
C ALA A 8 16.18 0.64 -38.85
N ALA A 9 16.28 -0.64 -38.52
CA ALA A 9 15.31 -1.34 -37.67
C ALA A 9 15.53 -0.96 -36.20
N LEU A 10 14.58 -0.26 -35.60
CA LEU A 10 14.51 0.01 -34.17
C LEU A 10 14.09 -1.29 -33.45
N LEU A 11 15.03 -1.94 -32.76
CA LEU A 11 14.70 -3.05 -31.86
C LEU A 11 14.07 -2.49 -30.58
N SER A 12 12.76 -2.62 -30.46
CA SER A 12 12.02 -2.40 -29.21
C SER A 12 12.36 -3.52 -28.22
N ALA A 13 13.22 -3.23 -27.24
CA ALA A 13 13.45 -4.14 -26.12
C ALA A 13 12.19 -4.21 -25.24
N PRO A 14 11.77 -5.40 -24.78
CA PRO A 14 10.65 -5.52 -23.86
C PRO A 14 11.08 -4.99 -22.49
N ALA A 15 10.35 -4.00 -21.97
CA ALA A 15 10.48 -3.58 -20.58
C ALA A 15 9.93 -4.71 -19.69
N ALA A 16 10.81 -5.51 -19.11
CA ALA A 16 10.44 -6.43 -18.04
C ALA A 16 10.15 -5.58 -16.79
N ALA A 17 8.89 -5.49 -16.39
CA ALA A 17 8.53 -5.01 -15.06
C ALA A 17 9.11 -5.99 -14.03
N GLN A 18 10.16 -5.58 -13.32
CA GLN A 18 10.77 -6.41 -12.29
C GLN A 18 9.90 -6.34 -11.03
N GLU A 19 9.06 -7.36 -10.80
CA GLU A 19 8.57 -7.64 -9.45
C GLU A 19 9.77 -8.06 -8.61
N GLY A 20 10.25 -7.13 -7.76
CA GLY A 20 11.31 -7.39 -6.80
C GLY A 20 10.90 -8.47 -5.79
N PRO A 21 11.86 -9.02 -5.03
CA PRO A 21 11.57 -10.01 -4.00
C PRO A 21 10.48 -9.51 -3.04
N ALA A 22 9.58 -10.39 -2.63
CA ALA A 22 8.53 -10.06 -1.67
C ALA A 22 9.15 -9.48 -0.38
N PRO A 23 8.54 -8.45 0.23
CA PRO A 23 9.10 -7.83 1.42
C PRO A 23 9.23 -8.85 2.56
N ALA A 24 10.37 -8.83 3.25
CA ALA A 24 10.73 -9.76 4.32
C ALA A 24 10.10 -9.41 5.69
N GLY A 25 9.35 -8.31 5.76
CA GLY A 25 8.67 -7.83 6.97
C GLY A 25 7.20 -7.53 6.73
N LEU A 26 6.66 -6.54 7.43
CA LEU A 26 5.26 -6.15 7.28
C LEU A 26 5.11 -5.21 6.09
N SER A 27 4.10 -5.41 5.24
CA SER A 27 3.80 -4.45 4.18
C SER A 27 2.32 -4.11 4.11
N LEU A 28 2.03 -2.90 3.64
CA LEU A 28 0.68 -2.42 3.35
C LEU A 28 0.64 -1.76 1.97
N GLU A 29 -0.25 -2.24 1.11
CA GLU A 29 -0.50 -1.68 -0.21
C GLU A 29 -1.87 -0.99 -0.26
N LEU A 30 -1.91 0.23 -0.78
CA LEU A 30 -3.15 0.82 -1.27
C LEU A 30 -3.45 0.30 -2.68
N ASN A 31 -4.45 -0.57 -2.80
CA ASN A 31 -4.79 -1.21 -4.07
C ASN A 31 -5.82 -0.42 -4.87
N ARG A 32 -6.87 0.08 -4.19
CA ARG A 32 -7.99 0.77 -4.83
C ARG A 32 -8.74 1.66 -3.85
N LEU A 33 -9.27 2.77 -4.37
CA LEU A 33 -10.29 3.59 -3.71
C LEU A 33 -11.55 3.60 -4.57
N GLU A 34 -12.71 3.55 -3.92
CA GLU A 34 -14.01 3.54 -4.58
C GLU A 34 -15.03 4.30 -3.74
N GLN A 35 -15.82 5.18 -4.36
CA GLN A 35 -16.88 5.87 -3.64
C GLN A 35 -17.97 4.87 -3.23
N ASN A 36 -18.34 4.88 -1.96
CA ASN A 36 -19.36 4.00 -1.39
C ASN A 36 -20.33 4.80 -0.50
N GLY A 37 -21.37 5.37 -1.10
CA GLY A 37 -22.29 6.27 -0.41
C GLY A 37 -21.55 7.49 0.16
N PRO A 38 -21.71 7.83 1.45
CA PRO A 38 -20.99 8.94 2.07
C PRO A 38 -19.54 8.61 2.44
N ALA A 39 -19.07 7.39 2.20
CA ALA A 39 -17.73 6.95 2.56
C ALA A 39 -16.85 6.72 1.33
N CYS A 40 -15.55 6.92 1.50
CA CYS A 40 -14.55 6.46 0.54
C CYS A 40 -14.04 5.09 0.96
N ARG A 41 -14.25 4.06 0.14
CA ARG A 41 -13.84 2.70 0.46
C ARG A 41 -12.42 2.43 -0.01
N ALA A 42 -11.50 2.20 0.92
CA ALA A 42 -10.14 1.77 0.65
C ALA A 42 -10.05 0.25 0.61
N THR A 43 -9.52 -0.30 -0.48
CA THR A 43 -9.07 -1.70 -0.54
C THR A 43 -7.58 -1.75 -0.27
N LEU A 44 -7.21 -2.40 0.81
CA LEU A 44 -5.84 -2.50 1.30
C LEU A 44 -5.37 -3.95 1.32
N VAL A 45 -4.11 -4.16 0.96
CA VAL A 45 -3.47 -5.48 0.96
C VAL A 45 -2.32 -5.45 1.95
N ALA A 46 -2.46 -6.20 3.04
CA ALA A 46 -1.38 -6.37 4.01
C ALA A 46 -0.68 -7.70 3.80
N ARG A 47 0.64 -7.74 3.96
CA ARG A 47 1.42 -8.98 3.93
C ARG A 47 2.26 -9.10 5.20
N ASN A 48 2.16 -10.23 5.87
CA ASN A 48 3.12 -10.66 6.87
C ASN A 48 4.25 -11.40 6.13
N GLY A 49 5.38 -10.73 5.93
CA GLY A 49 6.59 -11.31 5.34
C GLY A 49 7.50 -12.03 6.33
N PHE A 50 7.20 -11.97 7.63
CA PHE A 50 7.95 -12.68 8.65
C PHE A 50 7.70 -14.20 8.58
N GLU A 51 8.65 -14.96 9.13
CA GLU A 51 8.56 -16.43 9.25
C GLU A 51 7.61 -16.89 10.37
N GLU A 52 7.16 -15.96 11.23
CA GLU A 52 6.24 -16.21 12.33
C GLU A 52 4.89 -15.50 12.12
N SER A 53 3.85 -16.04 12.76
CA SER A 53 2.53 -15.41 12.76
C SER A 53 2.53 -14.16 13.65
N LEU A 54 1.80 -13.14 13.21
CA LEU A 54 1.44 -11.99 14.02
C LEU A 54 0.06 -12.26 14.65
N ASP A 55 -0.07 -12.00 15.94
CA ASP A 55 -1.34 -12.07 16.68
C ASP A 55 -2.18 -10.82 16.43
N GLU A 56 -1.53 -9.70 16.09
CA GLU A 56 -2.18 -8.46 15.68
C GLU A 56 -1.34 -7.68 14.66
N ALA A 57 -2.02 -6.93 13.79
CA ALA A 57 -1.44 -5.97 12.88
C ALA A 57 -2.45 -4.85 12.62
N ALA A 58 -2.10 -3.61 12.97
CA ALA A 58 -2.92 -2.44 12.74
C ALA A 58 -2.06 -1.24 12.37
N PHE A 59 -2.60 -0.34 11.56
CA PHE A 59 -1.89 0.81 11.00
C PHE A 59 -2.66 2.09 11.25
N GLU A 60 -1.95 3.15 11.62
CA GLU A 60 -2.53 4.49 11.75
C GLU A 60 -2.54 5.17 10.39
N LEU A 61 -3.74 5.41 9.87
CA LEU A 61 -4.00 6.01 8.57
C LEU A 61 -4.52 7.43 8.74
N VAL A 62 -4.00 8.35 7.93
CA VAL A 62 -4.44 9.74 7.85
C VAL A 62 -4.79 10.08 6.41
N THR A 63 -5.93 10.73 6.20
CA THR A 63 -6.33 11.28 4.90
C THR A 63 -6.08 12.78 4.85
N PHE A 64 -5.75 13.27 3.67
CA PHE A 64 -5.64 14.70 3.39
C PHE A 64 -6.56 15.07 2.24
N ASP A 65 -7.21 16.22 2.36
CA ASP A 65 -8.05 16.78 1.31
C ASP A 65 -7.21 17.50 0.22
N THR A 66 -7.87 18.00 -0.82
CA THR A 66 -7.23 18.76 -1.91
C THR A 66 -6.62 20.10 -1.47
N ALA A 67 -6.99 20.63 -0.31
CA ALA A 67 -6.36 21.79 0.32
C ALA A 67 -5.13 21.42 1.17
N GLY A 68 -4.84 20.12 1.32
CA GLY A 68 -3.74 19.61 2.15
C GLY A 68 -4.06 19.58 3.64
N LEU A 69 -5.33 19.71 4.04
CA LEU A 69 -5.77 19.62 5.42
C LEU A 69 -6.11 18.17 5.78
N ILE A 70 -5.96 17.83 7.06
CA ILE A 70 -6.31 16.49 7.57
C ILE A 70 -7.83 16.33 7.53
N GLY A 71 -8.31 15.29 6.85
CA GLY A 71 -9.73 14.95 6.80
C GLY A 71 -10.12 13.95 7.90
N LEU A 72 -9.44 12.81 7.93
CA LEU A 72 -9.69 11.71 8.86
C LEU A 72 -8.37 11.13 9.36
N MET A 73 -8.33 10.79 10.64
CA MET A 73 -7.25 10.01 11.26
C MET A 73 -7.87 8.82 11.97
N THR A 74 -7.43 7.61 11.62
CA THR A 74 -8.03 6.37 12.14
C THR A 74 -7.03 5.23 12.17
N VAL A 75 -7.35 4.17 12.92
CA VAL A 75 -6.59 2.92 12.92
C VAL A 75 -7.34 1.86 12.13
N ILE A 76 -6.67 1.28 11.13
CA ILE A 76 -7.19 0.16 10.35
C ILE A 76 -6.61 -1.14 10.89
N ASP A 77 -7.49 -2.07 11.28
CA ASP A 77 -7.12 -3.30 11.96
C ASP A 77 -7.20 -4.53 11.02
N PHE A 78 -6.08 -5.21 10.84
CA PHE A 78 -5.97 -6.47 10.10
C PHE A 78 -6.04 -7.71 11.00
N GLY A 79 -5.99 -7.54 12.32
CA GLY A 79 -5.99 -8.61 13.30
C GLY A 79 -4.80 -9.54 13.13
N ALA A 80 -5.00 -10.82 13.45
CA ALA A 80 -3.97 -11.84 13.29
C ALA A 80 -3.61 -12.07 11.82
N MET A 81 -2.32 -12.25 11.55
CA MET A 81 -1.77 -12.51 10.23
C MET A 81 -0.79 -13.69 10.28
N PRO A 82 -1.14 -14.87 9.73
CA PRO A 82 -0.22 -16.00 9.74
C PRO A 82 1.07 -15.72 8.96
N ALA A 83 2.14 -16.43 9.30
CA ALA A 83 3.44 -16.32 8.63
C ALA A 83 3.31 -16.39 7.09
N GLY A 84 3.99 -15.48 6.39
CA GLY A 84 4.01 -15.42 4.93
C GLY A 84 2.68 -15.07 4.24
N LYS A 85 1.59 -14.85 4.99
CA LYS A 85 0.26 -14.63 4.41
C LYS A 85 0.04 -13.20 3.96
N THR A 86 -0.75 -13.10 2.89
CA THR A 86 -1.31 -11.84 2.38
C THR A 86 -2.80 -11.82 2.72
N LEU A 87 -3.27 -10.72 3.28
CA LEU A 87 -4.69 -10.45 3.55
C LEU A 87 -5.15 -9.23 2.77
N VAL A 88 -6.35 -9.29 2.22
CA VAL A 88 -7.01 -8.16 1.57
C VAL A 88 -8.20 -7.75 2.42
N ARG A 89 -8.30 -6.46 2.77
CA ARG A 89 -9.43 -5.92 3.52
C ARG A 89 -9.95 -4.64 2.87
N ARG A 90 -11.24 -4.39 3.08
CA ARG A 90 -11.88 -3.13 2.68
C ARG A 90 -12.25 -2.36 3.94
N PHE A 91 -11.90 -1.08 3.98
CA PHE A 91 -12.24 -0.16 5.04
C PHE A 91 -13.02 0.99 4.46
N ASP A 92 -14.18 1.31 5.03
CA ASP A 92 -14.93 2.51 4.69
C ASP A 92 -14.39 3.68 5.51
N LEU A 93 -13.91 4.71 4.83
CA LEU A 93 -13.52 5.99 5.43
C LEU A 93 -14.78 6.87 5.45
N PRO A 94 -15.47 6.99 6.59
CA PRO A 94 -16.75 7.68 6.66
C PRO A 94 -16.59 9.16 6.31
N GLU A 95 -17.65 9.75 5.77
CA GLU A 95 -17.72 11.19 5.45
C GLU A 95 -16.55 11.70 4.58
N THR A 96 -16.01 10.80 3.74
CA THR A 96 -14.88 11.07 2.87
C THR A 96 -15.31 10.91 1.42
N ASP A 97 -15.15 11.96 0.61
CA ASP A 97 -15.29 11.89 -0.84
C ASP A 97 -13.95 11.45 -1.45
N CYS A 98 -13.93 10.31 -2.15
CA CYS A 98 -12.72 9.81 -2.79
C CYS A 98 -12.13 10.81 -3.81
N GLY A 99 -12.97 11.63 -4.44
CA GLY A 99 -12.54 12.67 -5.40
C GLY A 99 -11.91 13.89 -4.75
N GLN A 100 -12.05 14.06 -3.42
CA GLN A 100 -11.44 15.15 -2.67
C GLN A 100 -10.17 14.73 -1.91
N LEU A 101 -9.71 13.49 -2.06
CA LEU A 101 -8.46 13.03 -1.45
C LEU A 101 -7.25 13.47 -2.28
N SER A 102 -6.27 14.11 -1.65
CA SER A 102 -4.97 14.40 -2.27
C SER A 102 -3.94 13.32 -1.97
N ARG A 103 -3.93 12.80 -0.74
CA ARG A 103 -3.02 11.73 -0.30
C ARG A 103 -3.58 10.95 0.90
N ILE A 104 -3.07 9.75 1.08
CA ILE A 104 -3.27 8.93 2.27
C ILE A 104 -1.91 8.60 2.88
N LEU A 105 -1.72 8.93 4.16
CA LEU A 105 -0.49 8.71 4.91
C LEU A 105 -0.65 7.58 5.91
N ILE A 106 0.38 6.76 6.09
CA ILE A 106 0.50 5.81 7.18
C ILE A 106 1.49 6.39 8.20
N ASN A 107 0.97 7.00 9.27
CA ASN A 107 1.79 7.60 10.33
C ASN A 107 2.68 6.55 11.01
N SER A 108 2.09 5.41 11.36
CA SER A 108 2.75 4.41 12.18
C SER A 108 2.14 3.02 11.97
N VAL A 109 2.93 1.99 12.31
CA VAL A 109 2.35 0.70 12.69
C VAL A 109 1.82 0.91 14.09
N ALA A 110 0.50 0.87 14.26
CA ALA A 110 -0.18 1.19 15.50
C ALA A 110 -0.11 0.02 16.49
N ARG A 111 -0.26 -1.21 15.98
CA ARG A 111 -0.13 -2.46 16.74
C ARG A 111 0.50 -3.52 15.85
N CYS A 112 1.42 -4.29 16.41
CA CYS A 112 2.05 -5.42 15.75
C CYS A 112 2.78 -6.24 16.80
N ALA A 113 2.41 -7.50 16.93
CA ALA A 113 3.05 -8.42 17.85
C ALA A 113 2.90 -9.87 17.37
N GLY A 114 3.90 -10.68 17.67
CA GLY A 114 3.89 -12.15 17.55
C GLY A 114 4.80 -12.74 18.63
N HIS A 115 5.13 -14.03 18.53
CA HIS A 115 5.92 -14.70 19.59
C HIS A 115 7.31 -14.08 19.82
N SER A 116 8.10 -13.87 18.77
CA SER A 116 9.42 -13.20 18.84
C SER A 116 9.46 -11.81 18.19
N ILE A 117 8.31 -11.31 17.74
CA ILE A 117 8.18 -10.07 16.98
C ILE A 117 7.47 -9.03 17.84
N ASP A 118 8.14 -7.91 18.09
CA ASP A 118 7.59 -6.76 18.79
C ASP A 118 7.32 -5.57 17.86
N LEU A 119 6.65 -4.55 18.40
CA LEU A 119 6.27 -3.37 17.63
C LEU A 119 7.48 -2.63 17.00
N PRO A 120 8.60 -2.39 17.72
CA PRO A 120 9.81 -1.80 17.12
C PRO A 120 10.31 -2.58 15.90
N ARG A 121 10.32 -3.91 15.96
CA ARG A 121 10.73 -4.73 14.81
C ARG A 121 9.77 -4.58 13.63
N CYS A 122 8.46 -4.61 13.88
CA CYS A 122 7.49 -4.38 12.81
C CYS A 122 7.66 -2.99 12.17
N GLN A 123 7.91 -1.95 12.97
CA GLN A 123 8.09 -0.59 12.45
C GLN A 123 9.34 -0.45 11.59
N ALA A 124 10.44 -1.08 12.01
CA ALA A 124 11.72 -1.10 11.29
C ALA A 124 11.59 -1.82 9.94
N ASP A 125 10.89 -2.95 9.92
CA ASP A 125 10.73 -3.79 8.72
C ASP A 125 9.40 -3.51 7.97
N PHE A 126 8.78 -2.34 8.18
CA PHE A 126 7.54 -1.97 7.51
C PHE A 126 7.75 -1.19 6.22
N THR A 127 6.98 -1.56 5.20
CA THR A 127 7.00 -0.93 3.88
C THR A 127 5.59 -0.62 3.37
N THR A 128 5.48 0.41 2.55
CA THR A 128 4.23 0.76 1.85
C THR A 128 4.38 0.57 0.34
N ALA A 129 3.31 0.16 -0.30
CA ALA A 129 3.21 0.09 -1.76
C ALA A 129 1.93 0.78 -2.23
N ASN A 130 1.89 1.22 -3.48
CA ASN A 130 0.74 1.94 -4.01
C ASN A 130 0.43 1.48 -5.43
N ARG A 131 -0.84 1.16 -5.70
CA ARG A 131 -1.37 0.90 -7.05
C ARG A 131 -2.49 1.87 -7.43
N ALA A 132 -2.93 2.72 -6.51
CA ALA A 132 -3.94 3.73 -6.75
C ALA A 132 -3.32 4.98 -7.41
N ALA A 133 -4.18 5.86 -7.94
CA ALA A 133 -3.77 7.06 -8.65
C ALA A 133 -3.43 8.28 -7.75
N LEU A 134 -3.63 8.16 -6.43
CA LEU A 134 -3.26 9.21 -5.45
C LEU A 134 -2.01 8.85 -4.68
N ASP A 135 -1.40 9.82 -3.99
CA ASP A 135 -0.19 9.61 -3.19
C ASP A 135 -0.47 8.77 -1.94
N PHE A 136 0.37 7.76 -1.70
CA PHE A 136 0.24 6.84 -0.57
C PHE A 136 1.61 6.41 -0.05
N GLY A 137 1.84 6.56 1.25
CA GLY A 137 3.12 6.21 1.86
C GLY A 137 3.24 6.60 3.34
N ARG A 138 4.48 6.70 3.80
CA ARG A 138 4.89 7.20 5.13
C ARG A 138 5.39 8.64 5.05
#